data_AF-A0A7C7PYQ4-F1
#
_entry.id   AF-A0A7C7PYQ4-F1
#
_cell.length_a   1.000
_cell.length_b   1.000
_cell.length_c   1.000
_cell.angle_alpha   90.00
_cell.angle_beta   90.00
_cell.angle_gamma   90.00
#
_symmetry.space_group_name_H-M   'P 1'
#
loop_
_entity.id
_entity.type
_entity.pdbx_description
1 polymer ?
#
loop_
_entity_poly.entity_id
_entity_poly.type
_entity_poly.pdbx_seq_one_letter_code
_entity_poly.pdbx_strand_id
1 'polypeptide(L)'
;MSRLIAGAAIKGAHKFAEEAERRLTEAIEDKGEDCKVEFPDTAFYFPMANALLGAEVKTLGDARKVLEFAKSLLPEPPSERLWLPYLGPALDAGIATLLCEEIITGVRYLYGEEPQPDCEGFLTDTWQRKLGIQLVDGRMPGFAAILGAAPDVETAVYIVRELQKRNLLIFVGSSVDGRSIIDQLKEADVEMSWDTYIVPYGRDTTTAIYPLNWAIRAAMIFGGIKPGNGRECLLYTKERVF
;
A
#
# COMPACT_ATOMS: atom_id res chain seq x y z
N MET A 1 -22.44 4.92 4.89
CA MET A 1 -21.12 5.37 5.39
C MET A 1 -21.35 6.47 6.42
N SER A 2 -20.63 6.56 7.53
CA SER A 2 -20.86 7.56 8.62
C SER A 2 -20.02 8.83 8.43
N ARG A 3 -20.56 10.01 8.80
CA ARG A 3 -19.82 11.30 8.81
C ARG A 3 -18.52 11.21 9.62
N LEU A 4 -18.56 10.51 10.75
CA LEU A 4 -17.38 10.33 11.60
C LEU A 4 -16.26 9.58 10.87
N ILE A 5 -16.63 8.53 10.12
CA ILE A 5 -15.67 7.71 9.36
C ILE A 5 -15.10 8.51 8.19
N ALA A 6 -15.95 9.17 7.39
CA ALA A 6 -15.49 9.98 6.26
C ALA A 6 -14.63 11.16 6.72
N GLY A 7 -15.02 11.84 7.80
CA GLY A 7 -14.24 12.92 8.39
C GLY A 7 -12.88 12.44 8.95
N ALA A 8 -12.82 11.25 9.55
CA ALA A 8 -11.57 10.67 10.01
C ALA A 8 -10.64 10.30 8.84
N ALA A 9 -11.19 9.68 7.78
CA ALA A 9 -10.44 9.31 6.58
C ALA A 9 -9.85 10.55 5.88
N ILE A 10 -10.67 11.60 5.68
CA ILE A 10 -10.21 12.85 5.06
C ILE A 10 -9.11 13.51 5.89
N LYS A 11 -9.27 13.58 7.22
CA LYS A 11 -8.22 14.11 8.11
C LYS A 11 -6.94 13.28 8.04
N GLY A 12 -7.04 11.96 7.93
CA GLY A 12 -5.90 11.07 7.73
C GLY A 12 -5.17 11.37 6.41
N ALA A 13 -5.93 11.54 5.32
CA ALA A 13 -5.38 11.87 4.01
C ALA A 13 -4.59 13.19 4.00
N HIS A 14 -5.11 14.23 4.67
CA HIS A 14 -4.39 15.50 4.85
C HIS A 14 -3.06 15.30 5.57
N LYS A 15 -3.01 14.51 6.64
CA LYS A 15 -1.77 14.22 7.37
C LYS A 15 -0.73 13.50 6.51
N PHE A 16 -1.15 12.51 5.72
CA PHE A 16 -0.25 11.81 4.81
C PHE A 16 0.26 12.72 3.69
N ALA A 17 -0.57 13.63 3.18
CA ALA A 17 -0.14 14.60 2.19
C ALA A 17 0.88 15.60 2.76
N GLU A 18 0.67 16.11 3.96
CA GLU A 18 1.64 16.97 4.66
C GLU A 18 2.97 16.25 4.91
N GLU A 19 2.94 14.97 5.29
CA GLU A 19 4.15 14.17 5.49
C GLU A 19 4.87 13.87 4.17
N ALA A 20 4.13 13.50 3.12
CA ALA A 20 4.69 13.26 1.80
C ALA A 20 5.34 14.53 1.23
N GLU A 21 4.68 15.69 1.37
CA GLU A 21 5.22 16.98 0.96
C GLU A 21 6.50 17.34 1.69
N ARG A 22 6.52 17.19 3.03
CA ARG A 22 7.71 17.45 3.83
C ARG A 22 8.88 16.56 3.41
N ARG A 23 8.70 15.24 3.42
CA ARG A 23 9.77 14.28 3.09
C ARG A 23 10.27 14.42 1.66
N LEU A 24 9.36 14.65 0.71
CA LEU A 24 9.74 14.82 -0.70
C LEU A 24 10.53 16.13 -0.89
N THR A 25 10.09 17.23 -0.27
CA THR A 25 10.79 18.52 -0.33
C THR A 25 12.19 18.42 0.27
N GLU A 26 12.33 17.81 1.44
CA GLU A 26 13.63 17.55 2.08
C GLU A 26 14.54 16.72 1.15
N ALA A 27 14.00 15.66 0.52
CA ALA A 27 14.76 14.82 -0.41
C ALA A 27 15.22 15.57 -1.67
N ILE A 28 14.38 16.46 -2.19
CA ILE A 28 14.70 17.32 -3.33
C ILE A 28 15.79 18.33 -2.96
N GLU A 29 15.70 18.95 -1.79
CA GLU A 29 16.69 19.93 -1.32
C GLU A 29 18.06 19.27 -1.11
N ASP A 30 18.08 18.02 -0.62
CA ASP A 30 19.29 17.26 -0.37
C ASP A 30 19.92 16.68 -1.65
N LYS A 31 19.13 16.05 -2.53
CA LYS A 31 19.63 15.27 -3.67
C LYS A 31 19.33 15.86 -5.05
N GLY A 32 18.49 16.90 -5.13
CA GLY A 32 18.05 17.53 -6.37
C GLY A 32 16.89 16.80 -7.07
N GLU A 33 16.20 17.52 -7.97
CA GLU A 33 15.01 17.00 -8.67
C GLU A 33 15.31 15.81 -9.59
N ASP A 34 16.50 15.78 -10.18
CA ASP A 34 16.92 14.75 -11.13
C ASP A 34 17.41 13.46 -10.43
N CYS A 35 17.41 13.42 -9.09
CA CYS A 35 17.80 12.23 -8.36
C CYS A 35 16.84 11.06 -8.67
N LYS A 36 17.42 9.91 -9.01
CA LYS A 36 16.66 8.70 -9.36
C LYS A 36 15.98 8.13 -8.12
N VAL A 37 14.71 7.76 -8.25
CA VAL A 37 13.93 7.04 -7.23
C VAL A 37 13.28 5.82 -7.86
N GLU A 38 13.40 4.66 -7.21
CA GLU A 38 12.83 3.40 -7.70
C GLU A 38 12.57 2.43 -6.55
N PHE A 39 11.58 1.56 -6.74
CA PHE A 39 11.40 0.37 -5.91
C PHE A 39 12.26 -0.79 -6.45
N PRO A 40 12.65 -1.76 -5.60
CA PRO A 40 13.45 -2.90 -6.04
C PRO A 40 12.65 -3.82 -6.97
N ASP A 41 13.32 -4.32 -8.01
CA ASP A 41 12.85 -5.38 -8.91
C ASP A 41 11.39 -5.20 -9.42
N THR A 42 11.09 -3.99 -9.91
CA THR A 42 9.80 -3.68 -10.56
C THR A 42 10.00 -2.99 -11.90
N ALA A 43 9.19 -3.38 -12.89
CA ALA A 43 9.10 -2.71 -14.17
C ALA A 43 8.01 -1.62 -14.19
N PHE A 44 7.30 -1.42 -13.07
CA PHE A 44 6.12 -0.57 -12.99
C PHE A 44 6.35 0.77 -12.26
N TYR A 45 7.61 1.19 -12.09
CA TYR A 45 7.97 2.43 -11.40
C TYR A 45 7.34 2.46 -10.00
N PHE A 46 6.58 3.52 -9.70
CA PHE A 46 5.65 3.62 -8.58
C PHE A 46 4.32 3.02 -9.02
N PRO A 47 3.99 1.77 -8.62
CA PRO A 47 2.92 1.04 -9.29
C PRO A 47 1.53 1.64 -9.16
N MET A 48 1.19 2.28 -8.04
CA MET A 48 -0.10 2.94 -7.86
C MET A 48 -0.20 4.17 -8.77
N ALA A 49 0.79 5.06 -8.74
CA ALA A 49 0.85 6.24 -9.61
C ALA A 49 0.84 5.85 -11.10
N ASN A 50 1.58 4.81 -11.47
CA ASN A 50 1.63 4.31 -12.84
C ASN A 50 0.28 3.72 -13.28
N ALA A 51 -0.35 2.88 -12.45
CA ALA A 51 -1.63 2.27 -12.78
C ALA A 51 -2.76 3.31 -12.91
N LEU A 52 -2.81 4.29 -11.99
CA LEU A 52 -3.88 5.27 -11.94
C LEU A 52 -3.70 6.41 -12.94
N LEU A 53 -2.46 6.91 -13.08
CA LEU A 53 -2.17 8.15 -13.81
C LEU A 53 -1.33 7.94 -15.07
N GLY A 54 -0.74 6.75 -15.24
CA GLY A 54 0.27 6.51 -16.29
C GLY A 54 1.58 7.25 -16.00
N ALA A 55 1.79 7.64 -14.75
CA ALA A 55 2.96 8.39 -14.33
C ALA A 55 4.17 7.44 -14.15
N GLU A 56 5.15 7.57 -15.04
CA GLU A 56 6.44 6.88 -14.93
C GLU A 56 7.36 7.63 -13.96
N VAL A 57 7.19 7.43 -12.64
CA VAL A 57 8.03 8.09 -11.63
C VAL A 57 9.44 7.51 -11.66
N LYS A 58 10.39 8.27 -12.22
CA LYS A 58 11.82 7.90 -12.30
C LYS A 58 12.69 8.78 -11.42
N THR A 59 12.24 10.00 -11.13
CA THR A 59 12.98 11.00 -10.38
C THR A 59 12.13 11.63 -9.27
N LEU A 60 12.79 12.34 -8.34
CA LEU A 60 12.09 13.13 -7.32
C LEU A 60 11.21 14.24 -7.93
N GLY A 61 11.63 14.81 -9.07
CA GLY A 61 10.82 15.76 -9.83
C GLY A 61 9.52 15.15 -10.36
N ASP A 62 9.55 13.89 -10.81
CA ASP A 62 8.34 13.19 -11.23
C ASP A 62 7.42 12.84 -10.05
N ALA A 63 8.00 12.44 -8.91
CA ALA A 63 7.24 12.21 -7.68
C ALA A 63 6.50 13.49 -7.22
N ARG A 64 7.08 14.68 -7.43
CA ARG A 64 6.41 15.94 -7.10
C ARG A 64 5.15 16.18 -7.93
N LYS A 65 5.16 15.83 -9.21
CA LYS A 65 3.97 15.94 -10.07
C LYS A 65 2.85 15.04 -9.56
N VAL A 66 3.18 13.84 -9.07
CA VAL A 66 2.22 12.91 -8.46
C VAL A 66 1.69 13.47 -7.13
N LEU A 67 2.54 14.09 -6.30
CA LEU A 67 2.11 14.75 -5.07
C LEU A 67 1.12 15.89 -5.33
N GLU A 68 1.38 16.75 -6.31
CA GLU A 68 0.47 17.85 -6.66
C GLU A 68 -0.90 17.32 -7.12
N PHE A 69 -0.91 16.23 -7.89
CA PHE A 69 -2.15 15.56 -8.24
C PHE A 69 -2.87 14.99 -7.01
N ALA A 70 -2.14 14.31 -6.11
CA ALA A 70 -2.71 13.78 -4.87
C ALA A 70 -3.34 14.88 -3.99
N LYS A 71 -2.67 16.04 -3.88
CA LYS A 71 -3.20 17.21 -3.16
C LYS A 71 -4.46 17.77 -3.80
N SER A 72 -4.57 17.74 -5.13
CA SER A 72 -5.78 18.18 -5.84
C SER A 72 -7.02 17.32 -5.56
N LEU A 73 -6.82 16.08 -5.09
CA LEU A 73 -7.88 15.15 -4.71
C LEU A 73 -8.34 15.30 -3.26
N LEU A 74 -7.63 16.09 -2.43
CA LEU A 74 -7.97 16.24 -1.03
C LEU A 74 -9.22 17.12 -0.86
N PRO A 75 -10.34 16.56 -0.38
CA PRO A 75 -11.53 17.37 -0.14
C PRO A 75 -11.37 18.18 1.15
N GLU A 76 -12.16 19.25 1.25
CA GLU A 76 -12.38 19.89 2.54
C GLU A 76 -13.08 18.92 3.51
N PRO A 77 -12.74 18.95 4.82
CA PRO A 77 -13.46 18.17 5.81
C PRO A 77 -14.97 18.46 5.79
N PRO A 78 -15.85 17.44 5.94
CA PRO A 78 -17.30 17.65 5.89
C PRO A 78 -17.78 18.64 6.97
N SER A 79 -18.64 19.58 6.59
CA SER A 79 -19.19 20.57 7.51
C SER A 79 -20.01 19.91 8.65
N GLU A 80 -20.08 20.58 9.80
CA GLU A 80 -20.75 20.02 10.99
C GLU A 80 -22.28 20.04 10.92
N ARG A 81 -22.89 20.96 10.16
CA ARG A 81 -24.34 21.23 10.19
C ARG A 81 -25.10 20.82 8.93
N LEU A 82 -24.48 20.94 7.75
CA LEU A 82 -25.09 20.64 6.44
C LEU A 82 -24.05 19.93 5.57
N TRP A 83 -24.13 18.59 5.48
CA TRP A 83 -23.18 17.82 4.69
C TRP A 83 -23.83 17.26 3.42
N LEU A 84 -23.10 17.36 2.31
CA LEU A 84 -23.42 16.70 1.04
C LEU A 84 -22.97 15.23 1.09
N PRO A 85 -23.45 14.36 0.17
CA PRO A 85 -22.96 12.99 0.06
C PRO A 85 -21.43 12.94 -0.05
N TYR A 86 -20.78 12.23 0.87
CA TYR A 86 -19.32 12.26 1.07
C TYR A 86 -18.60 11.02 0.55
N LEU A 87 -19.29 10.12 -0.15
CA LEU A 87 -18.65 8.90 -0.66
C LEU A 87 -17.59 9.21 -1.71
N GLY A 88 -17.90 10.05 -2.71
CA GLY A 88 -16.92 10.47 -3.72
C GLY A 88 -15.69 11.16 -3.08
N PRO A 89 -15.88 12.24 -2.32
CA PRO A 89 -14.78 12.91 -1.63
C PRO A 89 -13.94 11.99 -0.73
N ALA A 90 -14.57 11.07 0.01
CA ALA A 90 -13.83 10.12 0.83
C ALA A 90 -13.03 9.10 0.01
N LEU A 91 -13.52 8.71 -1.17
CA LEU A 91 -12.77 7.85 -2.10
C LEU A 91 -11.59 8.62 -2.72
N ASP A 92 -11.78 9.88 -3.09
CA ASP A 92 -10.71 10.75 -3.61
C ASP A 92 -9.61 10.95 -2.57
N ALA A 93 -9.98 11.19 -1.31
CA ALA A 93 -9.05 11.22 -0.18
C ALA A 93 -8.31 9.89 0.02
N GLY A 94 -8.98 8.76 -0.24
CA GLY A 94 -8.36 7.44 -0.25
C GLY A 94 -7.27 7.34 -1.32
N ILE A 95 -7.58 7.70 -2.58
CA ILE A 95 -6.61 7.70 -3.68
C ILE A 95 -5.43 8.64 -3.38
N ALA A 96 -5.70 9.84 -2.84
CA ALA A 96 -4.66 10.76 -2.41
C ALA A 96 -3.72 10.12 -1.38
N THR A 97 -4.28 9.41 -0.40
CA THR A 97 -3.51 8.71 0.63
C THR A 97 -2.60 7.65 0.01
N LEU A 98 -3.10 6.81 -0.90
CA LEU A 98 -2.30 5.77 -1.54
C LEU A 98 -1.10 6.34 -2.31
N LEU A 99 -1.32 7.43 -3.06
CA LEU A 99 -0.25 8.11 -3.78
C LEU A 99 0.78 8.73 -2.82
N CYS A 100 0.33 9.31 -1.71
CA CYS A 100 1.22 9.90 -0.70
C CYS A 100 2.05 8.82 0.02
N GLU A 101 1.45 7.70 0.41
CA GLU A 101 2.15 6.57 1.03
C GLU A 101 3.19 5.96 0.08
N GLU A 102 2.87 5.86 -1.21
CA GLU A 102 3.80 5.40 -2.24
C GLU A 102 5.00 6.35 -2.39
N ILE A 103 4.76 7.67 -2.38
CA ILE A 103 5.83 8.67 -2.41
C ILE A 103 6.72 8.57 -1.18
N ILE A 104 6.12 8.50 0.02
CA ILE A 104 6.88 8.40 1.27
C ILE A 104 7.76 7.16 1.24
N THR A 105 7.20 5.98 0.91
CA THR A 105 7.96 4.73 0.86
C THR A 105 9.03 4.74 -0.23
N GLY A 106 8.78 5.35 -1.39
CA GLY A 106 9.80 5.54 -2.43
C GLY A 106 10.98 6.40 -1.95
N VAL A 107 10.71 7.48 -1.21
CA VAL A 107 11.76 8.30 -0.58
C VAL A 107 12.53 7.49 0.48
N ARG A 108 11.83 6.67 1.28
CA ARG A 108 12.49 5.80 2.26
C ARG A 108 13.47 4.81 1.62
N TYR A 109 13.09 4.20 0.49
CA TYR A 109 14.00 3.35 -0.30
C TYR A 109 15.24 4.13 -0.78
N LEU A 110 15.06 5.37 -1.23
CA LEU A 110 16.17 6.25 -1.65
C LEU A 110 17.18 6.53 -0.52
N TYR A 111 16.74 6.50 0.74
CA TYR A 111 17.60 6.67 1.92
C TYR A 111 18.03 5.35 2.59
N GLY A 112 17.62 4.20 2.06
CA GLY A 112 17.94 2.90 2.65
C GLY A 112 17.21 2.64 3.98
N GLU A 113 16.09 3.31 4.22
CA GLU A 113 15.21 3.10 5.38
C GLU A 113 14.31 1.85 5.21
N GLU A 114 14.24 1.30 3.99
CA GLU A 114 13.47 0.12 3.64
C GLU A 114 14.39 -0.98 3.05
N PRO A 115 14.11 -2.27 3.31
CA PRO A 115 13.01 -2.77 4.13
C PRO A 115 13.24 -2.53 5.63
N GLN A 116 12.15 -2.27 6.35
CA GLN A 116 12.18 -2.19 7.81
C GLN A 116 12.58 -3.54 8.46
N PRO A 117 13.07 -3.54 9.72
CA PRO A 117 13.51 -4.77 10.39
C PRO A 117 12.44 -5.86 10.44
N ASP A 118 12.86 -7.09 10.13
CA ASP A 118 12.00 -8.29 10.03
C ASP A 118 10.90 -8.21 8.95
N CYS A 119 11.05 -7.32 7.97
CA CYS A 119 10.11 -7.15 6.88
C CYS A 119 10.77 -7.38 5.52
N GLU A 120 9.95 -7.75 4.54
CA GLU A 120 10.32 -7.90 3.13
C GLU A 120 10.30 -6.54 2.40
N GLY A 121 9.49 -5.59 2.87
CA GLY A 121 9.28 -4.30 2.23
C GLY A 121 8.44 -4.42 0.96
N PHE A 122 8.87 -3.74 -0.10
CA PHE A 122 8.23 -3.74 -1.41
C PHE A 122 8.21 -5.16 -2.02
N LEU A 123 7.02 -5.62 -2.36
CA LEU A 123 6.78 -6.95 -2.91
C LEU A 123 7.15 -6.96 -4.39
N THR A 124 8.24 -7.61 -4.78
CA THR A 124 8.81 -7.49 -6.15
C THR A 124 7.96 -8.15 -7.24
N ASP A 125 8.18 -7.77 -8.50
CA ASP A 125 7.47 -8.35 -9.65
C ASP A 125 7.76 -9.86 -9.82
N THR A 126 8.94 -10.29 -9.39
CA THR A 126 9.36 -11.70 -9.40
C THR A 126 8.42 -12.54 -8.53
N TRP A 127 8.17 -12.11 -7.29
CA TRP A 127 7.24 -12.78 -6.40
C TRP A 127 5.80 -12.72 -6.93
N GLN A 128 5.42 -11.59 -7.52
CA GLN A 128 4.10 -11.42 -8.11
C GLN A 128 3.83 -12.40 -9.25
N ARG A 129 4.81 -12.62 -10.13
CA ARG A 129 4.68 -13.61 -11.21
C ARG A 129 4.71 -15.04 -10.68
N LYS A 130 5.53 -15.33 -9.66
CA LYS A 130 5.61 -16.66 -9.04
C LYS A 130 4.28 -17.07 -8.40
N LEU A 131 3.67 -16.19 -7.61
CA LEU A 131 2.43 -16.50 -6.89
C LEU A 131 1.17 -16.21 -7.70
N GLY A 132 1.20 -15.24 -8.62
CA GLY A 132 0.05 -14.89 -9.43
C GLY A 132 -0.45 -16.01 -10.35
N ILE A 133 0.42 -16.94 -10.75
CA ILE A 133 -0.01 -18.16 -11.46
C ILE A 133 -0.98 -18.99 -10.59
N GLN A 134 -0.71 -19.09 -9.28
CA GLN A 134 -1.55 -19.84 -8.36
C GLN A 134 -2.90 -19.16 -8.11
N LEU A 135 -2.97 -17.83 -8.25
CA LEU A 135 -4.24 -17.09 -8.20
C LEU A 135 -5.07 -17.36 -9.46
N VAL A 136 -4.44 -17.38 -10.64
CA VAL A 136 -5.13 -17.61 -11.93
C VAL A 136 -5.64 -19.05 -12.05
N ASP A 137 -4.90 -20.04 -11.56
CA ASP A 137 -5.32 -21.45 -11.59
C ASP A 137 -6.16 -21.89 -10.38
N GLY A 138 -6.43 -20.97 -9.44
CA GLY A 138 -7.32 -21.18 -8.30
C GLY A 138 -6.73 -21.97 -7.14
N ARG A 139 -5.43 -22.32 -7.17
CA ARG A 139 -4.75 -22.95 -6.03
C ARG A 139 -4.65 -22.01 -4.84
N MET A 140 -4.46 -20.73 -5.08
CA MET A 140 -4.52 -19.67 -4.06
C MET A 140 -5.82 -18.90 -4.27
N PRO A 141 -6.77 -18.94 -3.32
CA PRO A 141 -8.08 -18.31 -3.52
C PRO A 141 -8.06 -16.79 -3.36
N GLY A 142 -7.00 -16.23 -2.77
CA GLY A 142 -6.85 -14.80 -2.53
C GLY A 142 -5.75 -14.47 -1.54
N PHE A 143 -5.76 -13.24 -1.05
CA PHE A 143 -4.86 -12.77 0.01
C PHE A 143 -5.57 -11.98 1.12
N ALA A 144 -4.93 -11.92 2.28
CA ALA A 144 -5.38 -11.14 3.43
C ALA A 144 -4.28 -10.17 3.85
N ALA A 145 -4.57 -8.87 3.88
CA ALA A 145 -3.69 -7.87 4.47
C ALA A 145 -4.14 -7.58 5.91
N ILE A 146 -3.29 -7.90 6.87
CA ILE A 146 -3.51 -7.66 8.30
C ILE A 146 -2.65 -6.47 8.74
N LEU A 147 -3.31 -5.45 9.26
CA LEU A 147 -2.69 -4.22 9.76
C LEU A 147 -2.83 -4.15 11.28
N GLY A 148 -1.73 -3.88 11.99
CA GLY A 148 -1.72 -3.61 13.43
C GLY A 148 -1.38 -4.83 14.26
N ALA A 149 -2.03 -4.99 15.41
CA ALA A 149 -1.83 -6.12 16.33
C ALA A 149 -3.17 -6.67 16.82
N ALA A 150 -3.20 -7.98 17.10
CA ALA A 150 -4.32 -8.62 17.78
C ALA A 150 -4.32 -8.30 19.29
N PRO A 151 -5.41 -8.53 20.03
CA PRO A 151 -5.45 -8.32 21.49
C PRO A 151 -4.37 -9.10 22.25
N ASP A 152 -4.01 -10.29 21.77
CA ASP A 152 -3.01 -11.18 22.35
C ASP A 152 -2.37 -12.09 21.28
N VAL A 153 -1.28 -12.76 21.66
CA VAL A 153 -0.49 -13.63 20.77
C VAL A 153 -1.29 -14.84 20.30
N GLU A 154 -2.07 -15.48 21.19
CA GLU A 154 -2.85 -16.67 20.84
C GLU A 154 -3.88 -16.34 19.74
N THR A 155 -4.53 -15.19 19.85
CA THR A 155 -5.48 -14.68 18.86
C THR A 155 -4.81 -14.37 17.53
N ALA A 156 -3.62 -13.73 17.54
CA ALA A 156 -2.86 -13.47 16.32
C ALA A 156 -2.52 -14.76 15.56
N VAL A 157 -1.99 -15.75 16.29
CA VAL A 157 -1.66 -17.07 15.73
C VAL A 157 -2.91 -17.76 15.20
N TYR A 158 -4.01 -17.74 15.96
CA TYR A 158 -5.27 -18.34 15.53
C TYR A 158 -5.76 -17.75 14.20
N ILE A 159 -5.81 -16.42 14.08
CA ILE A 159 -6.25 -15.73 12.85
C ILE A 159 -5.38 -16.15 11.66
N VAL A 160 -4.06 -16.10 11.82
CA VAL A 160 -3.12 -16.44 10.75
C VAL A 160 -3.23 -17.91 10.33
N ARG A 161 -3.35 -18.83 11.29
CA ARG A 161 -3.52 -20.26 10.99
C ARG A 161 -4.85 -20.56 10.30
N GLU A 162 -5.94 -19.88 10.66
CA GLU A 162 -7.23 -20.03 9.96
C GLU A 162 -7.17 -19.54 8.51
N LEU A 163 -6.43 -18.46 8.23
CA LEU A 163 -6.21 -17.98 6.88
C LEU A 163 -5.31 -18.95 6.08
N GLN A 164 -4.25 -19.47 6.70
CA GLN A 164 -3.36 -20.47 6.08
C GLN A 164 -4.08 -21.78 5.74
N LYS A 165 -5.00 -22.27 6.60
CA LYS A 165 -5.82 -23.46 6.31
C LYS A 165 -6.66 -23.30 5.04
N ARG A 166 -6.97 -22.06 4.65
CA ARG A 166 -7.68 -21.72 3.40
C ARG A 166 -6.73 -21.42 2.24
N ASN A 167 -5.43 -21.66 2.43
CA ASN A 167 -4.38 -21.44 1.44
C ASN A 167 -4.27 -19.98 0.96
N LEU A 168 -4.63 -19.02 1.82
CA LEU A 168 -4.52 -17.60 1.52
C LEU A 168 -3.09 -17.11 1.70
N LEU A 169 -2.66 -16.20 0.83
CA LEU A 169 -1.44 -15.41 1.05
C LEU A 169 -1.70 -14.32 2.08
N ILE A 170 -0.88 -14.21 3.11
CA ILE A 170 -1.13 -13.32 4.25
C ILE A 170 -0.04 -12.27 4.30
N PHE A 171 -0.40 -11.02 4.03
CA PHE A 171 0.47 -9.88 4.25
C PHE A 171 0.26 -9.36 5.66
N VAL A 172 1.32 -9.30 6.46
CA VAL A 172 1.25 -8.86 7.87
C VAL A 172 2.11 -7.64 8.10
N GLY A 173 1.64 -6.67 8.87
CA GLY A 173 2.42 -5.47 9.14
C GLY A 173 1.64 -4.38 9.87
N SER A 174 2.16 -3.15 9.81
CA SER A 174 1.71 -2.02 10.62
C SER A 174 1.80 -2.30 12.12
N SER A 175 1.44 -1.33 12.96
CA SER A 175 1.47 -1.44 14.41
C SER A 175 0.39 -0.58 15.05
N VAL A 176 -0.04 -1.00 16.24
CA VAL A 176 -0.94 -0.25 17.13
C VAL A 176 -0.26 -0.18 18.49
N ASP A 177 -0.15 1.03 19.05
CA ASP A 177 0.52 1.30 20.33
C ASP A 177 1.93 0.69 20.44
N GLY A 178 2.68 0.71 19.33
CA GLY A 178 4.05 0.20 19.24
C GLY A 178 4.17 -1.32 19.12
N ARG A 179 3.05 -2.05 19.01
CA ARG A 179 3.02 -3.51 18.81
C ARG A 179 2.50 -3.87 17.43
N SER A 180 3.17 -4.79 16.76
CA SER A 180 2.76 -5.37 15.48
C SER A 180 2.35 -6.83 15.62
N ILE A 181 1.50 -7.31 14.72
CA ILE A 181 1.25 -8.74 14.53
C ILE A 181 2.54 -9.50 14.21
N ILE A 182 3.53 -8.85 13.58
CA ILE A 182 4.85 -9.44 13.31
C ILE A 182 5.53 -9.82 14.64
N ASP A 183 5.45 -8.96 15.67
CA ASP A 183 6.03 -9.24 16.98
C ASP A 183 5.31 -10.41 17.66
N GLN A 184 3.98 -10.44 17.56
CA GLN A 184 3.16 -11.51 18.13
C GLN A 184 3.46 -12.87 17.48
N LEU A 185 3.65 -12.90 16.16
CA LEU A 185 4.00 -14.13 15.45
C LEU A 185 5.43 -14.57 15.76
N LYS A 186 6.38 -13.63 15.93
CA LYS A 186 7.75 -13.94 16.39
C LYS A 186 7.76 -14.50 17.81
N GLU A 187 7.00 -13.91 18.73
CA GLU A 187 6.87 -14.39 20.12
C GLU A 187 6.32 -15.83 20.20
N ALA A 188 5.52 -16.24 19.21
CA ALA A 188 4.98 -17.60 19.10
C ALA A 188 5.82 -18.55 18.23
N ASP A 189 7.06 -18.16 17.85
CA ASP A 189 7.95 -18.92 16.97
C ASP A 189 7.27 -19.33 15.64
N VAL A 190 6.39 -18.48 15.11
CA VAL A 190 5.75 -18.70 13.80
C VAL A 190 6.73 -18.28 12.71
N GLU A 191 7.11 -19.25 11.88
CA GLU A 191 7.87 -18.98 10.66
C GLU A 191 7.05 -18.09 9.72
N MET A 192 7.65 -16.97 9.31
CA MET A 192 7.10 -16.03 8.34
C MET A 192 8.02 -15.97 7.14
N SER A 193 7.50 -16.42 6.00
CA SER A 193 8.22 -16.45 4.73
C SER A 193 7.23 -16.55 3.58
N TRP A 194 7.73 -16.29 2.36
CA TRP A 194 6.96 -16.53 1.15
C TRP A 194 6.51 -17.99 0.99
N ASP A 195 7.28 -18.95 1.49
CA ASP A 195 6.95 -20.38 1.39
C ASP A 195 5.89 -20.80 2.41
N THR A 196 5.79 -20.10 3.55
CA THR A 196 4.72 -20.27 4.53
C THR A 196 3.50 -19.39 4.23
N TYR A 197 3.53 -18.60 3.17
CA TYR A 197 2.48 -17.62 2.83
C TYR A 197 2.20 -16.57 3.91
N ILE A 198 3.15 -16.30 4.80
CA ILE A 198 3.07 -15.20 5.76
C ILE A 198 4.20 -14.22 5.46
N VAL A 199 3.86 -13.07 4.89
CA VAL A 199 4.81 -12.11 4.32
C VAL A 199 4.74 -10.80 5.12
N PRO A 200 5.75 -10.52 5.96
CA PRO A 200 5.81 -9.27 6.71
C PRO A 200 6.17 -8.11 5.78
N TYR A 201 5.25 -7.17 5.53
CA TYR A 201 5.47 -6.11 4.55
C TYR A 201 6.11 -4.84 5.15
N GLY A 202 5.86 -4.54 6.43
CA GLY A 202 6.39 -3.36 7.10
C GLY A 202 5.79 -3.12 8.49
N ARG A 203 6.38 -2.22 9.27
CA ARG A 203 6.11 -1.97 10.70
C ARG A 203 5.15 -0.81 10.96
N ASP A 204 4.94 0.08 9.98
CA ASP A 204 4.02 1.21 10.08
C ASP A 204 2.90 1.17 9.04
N THR A 205 1.90 2.03 9.23
CA THR A 205 0.74 2.07 8.32
C THR A 205 1.10 2.55 6.92
N THR A 206 2.12 3.41 6.75
CA THR A 206 2.54 3.88 5.42
C THR A 206 2.98 2.72 4.52
N THR A 207 3.62 1.70 5.10
CA THR A 207 4.02 0.49 4.35
C THR A 207 2.86 -0.39 3.89
N ALA A 208 1.61 -0.12 4.32
CA ALA A 208 0.42 -0.81 3.82
C ALA A 208 0.18 -0.57 2.32
N ILE A 209 0.88 0.40 1.72
CA ILE A 209 0.93 0.58 0.27
C ILE A 209 1.53 -0.63 -0.47
N TYR A 210 2.42 -1.44 0.13
CA TYR A 210 3.05 -2.55 -0.60
C TYR A 210 2.06 -3.66 -1.00
N PRO A 211 1.18 -4.17 -0.10
CA PRO A 211 0.08 -5.06 -0.50
C PRO A 211 -0.88 -4.44 -1.53
N LEU A 212 -1.09 -3.13 -1.48
CA LEU A 212 -1.97 -2.44 -2.44
C LEU A 212 -1.30 -2.28 -3.82
N ASN A 213 0.00 -2.03 -3.83
CA ASN A 213 0.84 -2.05 -5.04
C ASN A 213 0.89 -3.44 -5.65
N TRP A 214 0.90 -4.49 -4.83
CA TRP A 214 0.71 -5.86 -5.30
C TRP A 214 -0.64 -6.05 -5.98
N ALA A 215 -1.73 -5.65 -5.33
CA ALA A 215 -3.08 -5.78 -5.88
C ALA A 215 -3.24 -5.06 -7.23
N ILE A 216 -2.83 -3.79 -7.32
CA ILE A 216 -3.02 -2.98 -8.53
C ILE A 216 -2.12 -3.44 -9.69
N ARG A 217 -0.91 -3.95 -9.42
CA ARG A 217 -0.04 -4.52 -10.46
C ARG A 217 -0.62 -5.78 -11.09
N ALA A 218 -1.47 -6.54 -10.39
CA ALA A 218 -2.10 -7.71 -10.97
C ALA A 218 -2.93 -7.35 -12.21
N ALA A 219 -3.58 -6.17 -12.19
CA ALA A 219 -4.33 -5.65 -13.33
C ALA A 219 -3.44 -5.38 -14.55
N MET A 220 -2.23 -4.85 -14.35
CA MET A 220 -1.29 -4.57 -15.44
C MET A 220 -0.56 -5.82 -15.92
N ILE A 221 -0.13 -6.70 -15.00
CA ILE A 221 0.63 -7.92 -15.30
C ILE A 221 -0.24 -9.01 -15.92
N PHE A 222 -1.38 -9.33 -15.30
CA PHE A 222 -2.24 -10.45 -15.71
C PHE A 222 -3.45 -9.97 -16.50
N GLY A 223 -4.00 -8.80 -16.17
CA GLY A 223 -5.09 -8.20 -16.93
C GLY A 223 -4.64 -7.55 -18.24
N GLY A 224 -3.34 -7.28 -18.41
CA GLY A 224 -2.79 -6.61 -19.59
C GLY A 224 -3.30 -5.17 -19.77
N ILE A 225 -3.84 -4.57 -18.69
CA ILE A 225 -4.39 -3.22 -18.72
C ILE A 225 -3.23 -2.22 -18.81
N LYS A 226 -3.36 -1.24 -19.71
CA LYS A 226 -2.32 -0.24 -19.92
C LYS A 226 -2.25 0.74 -18.73
N PRO A 227 -1.05 1.18 -18.33
CA PRO A 227 -0.92 2.24 -17.33
C PRO A 227 -1.70 3.50 -17.70
N GLY A 228 -2.27 4.17 -16.70
CA GLY A 228 -3.15 5.34 -16.88
C GLY A 228 -4.63 5.01 -17.10
N ASN A 229 -4.98 3.74 -17.38
CA ASN A 229 -6.38 3.29 -17.37
C ASN A 229 -6.86 2.99 -15.94
N GLY A 230 -6.75 3.96 -15.02
CA GLY A 230 -6.98 3.76 -13.60
C GLY A 230 -8.33 3.13 -13.25
N ARG A 231 -9.41 3.51 -13.94
CA ARG A 231 -10.74 2.90 -13.75
C ARG A 231 -10.76 1.40 -14.08
N GLU A 232 -10.11 1.00 -15.17
CA GLU A 232 -10.05 -0.42 -15.56
C GLU A 232 -9.20 -1.21 -14.57
N CYS A 233 -8.08 -0.66 -14.11
CA CYS A 233 -7.25 -1.27 -13.07
C CYS A 233 -8.01 -1.49 -11.76
N LEU A 234 -8.76 -0.48 -11.30
CA LEU A 234 -9.58 -0.57 -10.09
C LEU A 234 -10.73 -1.59 -10.23
N LEU A 235 -11.39 -1.62 -11.39
CA LEU A 235 -12.44 -2.61 -11.67
C LEU A 235 -11.87 -4.04 -11.73
N TYR A 236 -10.73 -4.23 -12.39
CA TYR A 236 -10.03 -5.52 -12.40
C TYR A 236 -9.70 -5.96 -10.98
N THR A 237 -9.15 -5.07 -10.15
CA THR A 237 -8.81 -5.37 -8.76
C THR A 237 -10.07 -5.80 -7.99
N LYS A 238 -11.17 -5.07 -8.13
CA LYS A 238 -12.46 -5.42 -7.50
C LYS A 238 -13.00 -6.78 -7.94
N GLU A 239 -12.82 -7.16 -9.20
CA GLU A 239 -13.48 -8.33 -9.80
C GLU A 239 -12.62 -9.60 -9.80
N ARG A 240 -11.29 -9.46 -9.69
CA ARG A 240 -10.34 -10.56 -9.93
C ARG A 240 -9.31 -10.75 -8.83
N VAL A 241 -9.18 -9.79 -7.92
CA VAL A 241 -8.16 -9.80 -6.87
C VAL A 241 -8.88 -9.94 -5.53
N PHE A 242 -8.93 -11.18 -5.02
CA PHE A 242 -9.66 -11.57 -3.82
C PHE A 242 -8.77 -11.67 -2.59
#